data_AF-A0A0R2K841-F1
#
_entry.id   AF-A0A0R2K841-F1
#
_cell.length_a   1.000
_cell.length_b   1.000
_cell.length_c   1.000
_cell.angle_alpha   90.00
_cell.angle_beta   90.00
_cell.angle_gamma   90.00
#
_symmetry.space_group_name_H-M   'P 1'
#
loop_
_entity.id
_entity.type
_entity.pdbx_description
1 polymer ?
#
loop_
_entity_poly.entity_id
_entity_poly.type
_entity_poly.pdbx_seq_one_letter_code
_entity_poly.pdbx_strand_id
1 'polypeptide(L)' 'MKNKIRVFLMQKRKWYQDAGISIASLFVVLVLYRLIGYIFTRINFLSWGTIISVTLFYVVILIGWRVWELRLPRK' A
#
# COMPACT_ATOMS: atom_id res chain seq x y z
N MET A 1 -1.54 -33.61 3.36
CA MET A 1 -2.42 -32.43 3.58
C MET A 1 -1.75 -31.26 4.32
N LYS A 2 -0.91 -31.48 5.36
CA LYS A 2 -0.26 -30.40 6.13
C LYS A 2 0.58 -29.40 5.30
N ASN A 3 1.20 -29.85 4.20
CA ASN A 3 2.00 -28.97 3.33
C ASN A 3 1.16 -27.96 2.51
N LYS A 4 -0.03 -28.34 2.03
CA LYS A 4 -0.88 -27.43 1.21
C LYS A 4 -1.40 -26.25 2.03
N ILE A 5 -1.72 -26.48 3.31
CA ILE A 5 -2.19 -25.44 4.23
C ILE A 5 -1.06 -24.46 4.56
N ARG A 6 0.17 -24.96 4.82
CA ARG A 6 1.34 -24.08 5.05
C ARG A 6 1.64 -23.18 3.85
N VAL A 7 1.60 -23.73 2.63
CA VAL A 7 1.85 -22.96 1.40
C VAL A 7 0.80 -21.85 1.23
N PHE A 8 -0.47 -22.17 1.47
CA PHE A 8 -1.55 -21.18 1.40
C PHE A 8 -1.40 -20.06 2.46
N LEU A 9 -1.03 -20.43 3.70
CA LEU A 9 -0.77 -19.47 4.78
C LEU A 9 0.46 -18.60 4.50
N MET A 10 1.55 -19.17 3.96
CA MET A 10 2.73 -18.42 3.55
C MET A 10 2.42 -17.44 2.42
N GLN A 11 1.62 -17.85 1.44
CA GLN A 11 1.24 -16.99 0.32
C GLN A 11 0.35 -15.82 0.77
N LYS A 12 -0.56 -16.05 1.73
CA LYS A 12 -1.32 -14.97 2.37
C LYS A 12 -0.41 -14.00 3.12
N ARG A 13 0.52 -14.51 3.93
CA ARG A 13 1.47 -13.67 4.69
C ARG A 13 2.32 -12.82 3.76
N LYS A 14 2.89 -13.40 2.70
CA LYS A 14 3.71 -12.69 1.72
C LYS A 14 2.94 -11.54 1.08
N TRP A 15 1.68 -11.77 0.69
CA TRP A 15 0.83 -10.71 0.14
C TRP A 15 0.63 -9.54 1.12
N TYR A 16 0.35 -9.82 2.41
CA TYR A 16 0.21 -8.75 3.41
C TYR A 16 1.52 -7.99 3.64
N GLN A 17 2.67 -8.68 3.60
CA GLN A 17 3.98 -8.05 3.70
C GLN A 17 4.26 -7.16 2.50
N ASP A 18 4.05 -7.67 1.28
CA ASP A 18 4.28 -6.92 0.04
C ASP A 18 3.34 -5.69 -0.05
N ALA A 19 2.06 -5.86 0.31
CA ALA A 19 1.10 -4.75 0.38
C ALA A 19 1.51 -3.70 1.43
N GLY A 20 1.94 -4.15 2.61
CA GLY A 20 2.45 -3.27 3.67
C GLY A 20 3.69 -2.49 3.24
N ILE A 21 4.64 -3.15 2.57
CA ILE A 21 5.84 -2.51 2.01
C ILE A 21 5.46 -1.47 0.97
N SER A 22 4.50 -1.78 0.09
CA SER A 22 4.02 -0.86 -0.96
C SER A 22 3.33 0.39 -0.38
N ILE A 23 2.54 0.24 0.69
CA ILE A 23 1.90 1.36 1.37
C ILE A 23 2.95 2.23 2.08
N ALA A 24 3.90 1.59 2.78
CA ALA A 24 4.97 2.29 3.48
C ALA A 24 5.88 3.06 2.51
N SER A 25 6.24 2.47 1.37
CA SER A 25 7.06 3.14 0.35
C SER A 25 6.33 4.35 -0.25
N LEU A 26 5.04 4.22 -0.58
CA LEU A 26 4.22 5.34 -1.05
C LEU A 26 4.20 6.48 -0.02
N PHE A 27 3.96 6.16 1.26
CA PHE A 27 3.92 7.15 2.32
C PHE A 27 5.27 7.87 2.48
N VAL A 28 6.38 7.12 2.49
CA VAL A 28 7.73 7.69 2.58
C VAL A 28 8.02 8.62 1.40
N VAL A 29 7.67 8.23 0.17
CA VAL A 29 7.88 9.06 -1.02
C VAL A 29 7.08 10.36 -0.94
N LEU A 30 5.82 10.31 -0.49
CA LEU A 30 4.98 11.50 -0.35
C LEU A 30 5.50 12.46 0.73
N VAL A 31 5.99 11.91 1.85
CA VAL A 31 6.62 12.70 2.92
C VAL A 31 7.93 13.32 2.42
N LEU A 32 8.79 12.56 1.75
CA LEU A 32 10.04 13.07 1.18
C LEU A 32 9.77 14.16 0.14
N TYR A 33 8.79 13.98 -0.75
CA TYR A 33 8.42 14.98 -1.74
C TYR A 33 7.98 16.29 -1.08
N ARG A 34 7.18 16.21 -0.01
CA ARG A 34 6.81 17.38 0.79
C ARG A 34 8.04 18.05 1.39
N LEU A 35 8.95 17.27 1.97
CA LEU A 35 10.13 17.74 2.69
C LEU A 35 11.14 18.42 1.76
N ILE A 36 11.39 17.80 0.60
CA ILE A 36 12.20 18.38 -0.49
C ILE A 36 11.55 19.66 -1.01
N GLY A 37 10.24 19.64 -1.30
CA GLY A 37 9.53 20.83 -1.74
C GLY A 37 9.67 22.00 -0.76
N TYR A 38 9.52 21.72 0.54
CA TYR A 38 9.71 22.70 1.59
C TYR A 38 11.15 23.26 1.65
N ILE A 39 12.16 22.40 1.54
CA ILE A 39 13.57 22.81 1.58
C ILE A 39 13.94 23.69 0.38
N PHE A 40 13.58 23.28 -0.84
CA PHE A 40 14.07 23.93 -2.06
C PHE A 40 13.24 25.14 -2.50
N THR A 41 11.93 25.13 -2.27
CA THR A 41 11.04 26.20 -2.77
C THR A 41 10.35 26.98 -1.66
N ARG A 42 10.44 26.54 -0.39
CA ARG A 42 9.66 27.06 0.75
C ARG A 42 8.14 27.02 0.55
N ILE A 43 7.65 26.31 -0.47
CA ILE A 43 6.22 26.15 -0.77
C ILE A 43 5.77 24.79 -0.25
N ASN A 44 4.62 24.75 0.42
CA ASN A 44 3.96 23.49 0.80
C ASN A 44 3.18 22.93 -0.40
N PHE A 45 3.85 22.14 -1.25
CA PHE A 45 3.20 21.48 -2.40
C PHE A 45 2.17 20.41 -2.00
N LEU A 46 2.34 19.80 -0.83
CA LEU A 46 1.43 18.77 -0.31
C LEU A 46 1.05 19.08 1.12
N SER A 47 -0.25 19.07 1.41
CA SER A 47 -0.76 19.12 2.79
C SER A 47 -0.69 17.74 3.45
N TRP A 48 -0.63 17.68 4.79
CA TRP A 48 -0.64 16.42 5.52
C TRP A 48 -1.96 15.68 5.27
N GLY A 49 -3.06 16.41 5.13
CA GLY A 49 -4.36 15.87 4.75
C GLY A 49 -4.32 15.18 3.38
N THR A 50 -3.63 15.76 2.40
CA THR A 50 -3.47 15.15 1.06
C THR A 50 -2.67 13.85 1.15
N ILE A 51 -1.55 13.82 1.89
CA ILE A 51 -0.72 12.62 2.06
C ILE A 51 -1.53 11.47 2.69
N ILE A 52 -2.25 11.78 3.78
CA ILE A 52 -3.09 10.80 4.49
C ILE A 52 -4.23 10.32 3.58
N SER A 53 -4.91 11.22 2.87
CA SER A 53 -6.04 10.89 1.99
C SER A 53 -5.59 10.00 0.83
N VAL A 54 -4.48 10.32 0.17
CA VAL A 54 -3.92 9.51 -0.92
C VAL A 54 -3.50 8.13 -0.43
N THR A 55 -2.87 8.06 0.75
CA THR A 55 -2.45 6.79 1.33
C THR A 55 -3.65 5.93 1.71
N LEU A 56 -4.68 6.50 2.34
CA LEU A 56 -5.93 5.80 2.64
C LEU A 56 -6.66 5.32 1.37
N PHE A 57 -6.74 6.17 0.35
CA PHE A 57 -7.35 5.80 -0.92
C PHE A 57 -6.62 4.62 -1.58
N TYR A 58 -5.28 4.64 -1.54
CA TYR A 58 -4.46 3.54 -2.03
C TYR A 58 -4.70 2.23 -1.26
N VAL A 59 -4.85 2.29 0.06
CA VAL A 59 -5.21 1.13 0.89
C VAL A 59 -6.58 0.56 0.49
N VAL A 60 -7.57 1.42 0.25
CA VAL A 60 -8.91 0.99 -0.21
C VAL A 60 -8.82 0.29 -1.57
N ILE A 61 -8.02 0.80 -2.51
CA ILE A 61 -7.79 0.16 -3.80
C ILE A 61 -7.17 -1.23 -3.62
N LEU A 62 -6.14 -1.37 -2.79
CA LEU A 62 -5.47 -2.66 -2.53
C LEU A 62 -6.43 -3.69 -1.92
N ILE A 63 -7.28 -3.27 -0.98
CA ILE A 63 -8.30 -4.13 -0.38
C ILE A 63 -9.35 -4.52 -1.42
N GLY A 64 -9.85 -3.55 -2.20
CA GLY A 64 -10.82 -3.80 -3.26
C GLY A 64 -10.29 -4.79 -4.30
N TRP A 65 -9.04 -4.60 -4.74
CA TRP A 65 -8.34 -5.53 -5.62
C TRP A 65 -8.24 -6.92 -5.02
N ARG A 66 -7.89 -7.03 -3.74
CA ARG A 66 -7.76 -8.32 -3.06
C ARG A 66 -9.10 -9.06 -2.95
N VAL A 67 -10.17 -8.35 -2.64
CA VAL A 67 -11.53 -8.92 -2.56
C VAL A 67 -11.98 -9.40 -3.95
N TRP A 68 -11.66 -8.63 -4.99
CA TRP A 68 -11.94 -9.01 -6.37
C TRP A 68 -11.18 -10.27 -6.81
N GLU A 69 -9.87 -10.33 -6.53
CA GLU A 69 -9.02 -11.49 -6.82
C GLU A 69 -9.51 -12.76 -6.12
N LEU A 70 -10.03 -12.64 -4.90
CA LEU A 70 -10.59 -13.77 -4.14
C LEU A 70 -11.98 -14.20 -4.61
N ARG A 71 -12.76 -13.30 -5.24
CA ARG A 71 -14.08 -13.61 -5.81
C ARG A 71 -14.00 -14.26 -7.19
N LEU A 72 -12.94 -14.00 -7.96
CA LEU A 72 -12.74 -14.67 -9.24
C LEU A 72 -12.31 -16.13 -9.00
N PRO A 73 -13.09 -17.13 -9.43
CA PRO A 73 -12.64 -18.51 -9.40
C PRO A 73 -11.41 -18.61 -10.31
N ARG A 74 -10.26 -18.96 -9.72
CA ARG A 74 -9.07 -19.33 -10.51
C ARG A 74 -9.49 -20.45 -11.46
N LYS A 75 -9.58 -20.15 -12.76
CA LYS A 75 -9.51 -21.16 -13.82
C LYS A 75 -8.11 -21.76 -13.83
#